data_AF-A0A6J0J6C7-F1
#
_entry.id   AF-A0A6J0J6C7-F1
#
_cell.length_a   1.000
_cell.length_b   1.000
_cell.length_c   1.000
_cell.angle_alpha   90.00
_cell.angle_beta   90.00
_cell.angle_gamma   90.00
#
_symmetry.space_group_name_H-M   'P 1'
#
loop_
_entity.id
_entity.type
_entity.pdbx_description
1 polymer ?
#
loop_
_entity_poly.entity_id
_entity_poly.type
_entity_poly.pdbx_seq_one_letter_code
_entity_poly.pdbx_strand_id
1 'polypeptide(L)'
;MTYERILYISLEMLVCAIHPIPGEYKFFWTARLAFSYTPSRAEADVDIILSIPMFLRLYLIARVMLLHSKLFTDASSRSIGALNKINFNTRFVMKTLMTICPGTVLLVFSISLWIIAAWTVRVCERYHDQQDVTSNFLGAMWLISITFLSIGYGDMVPHTYCGKGVCLLTGIMGAGCTALVVAVVARKLELTKAEKHVHNFMMDTQLTKRIKNAAANVLRETWLIYKHTKLLKKIDHAKVRKHQRKFLQAIHQLRSVKMEQRKLSDQANTLVDLSKMQNVMYDLITELNDRSEDLEKQISGLESKLEQLSASFNSLPLLMADMLRQQQQRLLTAVLEARGVGVPVGTPQTPLSESPIGVSSTSFPTPYTSSSSC
;
A
#
# COMPACT_ATOMS: atom_id res chain seq x y z
N MET A 1 13.52 -33.45 -17.07
CA MET A 1 14.28 -33.05 -15.88
C MET A 1 15.41 -32.14 -16.33
N THR A 2 15.42 -30.86 -15.94
CA THR A 2 16.50 -29.92 -16.28
C THR A 2 17.75 -30.23 -15.45
N TYR A 3 18.94 -29.96 -16.00
CA TYR A 3 20.23 -30.17 -15.30
C TYR A 3 20.29 -29.48 -13.93
N GLU A 4 19.72 -28.27 -13.83
CA GLU A 4 19.60 -27.54 -12.56
C GLU A 4 18.85 -28.34 -11.48
N ARG A 5 17.76 -29.00 -11.85
CA ARG A 5 16.95 -29.78 -10.90
C ARG A 5 17.71 -31.00 -10.39
N ILE A 6 18.48 -31.64 -11.27
CA ILE A 6 19.33 -32.77 -10.91
C ILE A 6 20.43 -32.31 -9.95
N LEU A 7 21.03 -31.15 -10.22
CA LEU A 7 22.04 -30.52 -9.34
C LEU A 7 21.48 -30.20 -7.94
N TYR A 8 20.26 -29.66 -7.86
CA TYR A 8 19.64 -29.40 -6.56
C TYR A 8 19.32 -30.69 -5.79
N ILE A 9 18.82 -31.71 -6.49
CA ILE A 9 18.53 -33.01 -5.86
C ILE A 9 19.82 -33.69 -5.38
N SER A 10 20.90 -33.65 -6.17
CA SER A 10 22.17 -34.24 -5.76
C SER A 10 22.79 -33.50 -4.58
N LEU A 11 22.69 -32.17 -4.54
CA LEU A 11 23.11 -31.37 -3.40
C LEU A 11 22.25 -31.67 -2.16
N GLU A 12 20.93 -31.81 -2.30
CA GLU A 12 20.02 -32.17 -1.21
C GLU A 12 20.39 -33.53 -0.61
N MET A 13 20.64 -34.52 -1.47
CA MET A 13 21.10 -35.86 -1.07
C MET A 13 22.46 -35.83 -0.39
N LEU A 14 23.43 -35.06 -0.90
CA LEU A 14 24.76 -34.92 -0.30
C LEU A 14 24.66 -34.36 1.13
N VAL A 15 23.88 -33.29 1.33
CA VAL A 15 23.69 -32.69 2.65
C VAL A 15 23.01 -33.66 3.62
N CYS A 16 22.03 -34.43 3.15
CA CYS A 16 21.35 -35.45 3.95
C CYS A 16 22.21 -36.70 4.21
N ALA A 17 23.20 -36.99 3.37
CA ALA A 17 24.10 -38.12 3.52
C ALA A 17 25.20 -37.88 4.58
N ILE A 18 25.50 -36.62 4.93
CA ILE A 18 26.48 -36.31 5.97
C ILE A 18 25.93 -36.74 7.34
N HIS A 19 26.50 -37.79 7.92
CA HIS A 19 26.22 -38.29 9.28
C HIS A 19 27.50 -38.90 9.86
N PRO A 20 27.67 -38.96 11.20
CA PRO A 20 28.79 -39.65 11.80
C PRO A 20 28.67 -41.13 11.46
N ILE A 21 29.74 -41.71 10.93
CA ILE A 21 29.78 -43.10 10.50
C ILE A 21 30.27 -43.90 11.71
N PRO A 22 29.58 -44.97 12.12
CA PRO A 22 30.02 -45.76 13.26
C PRO A 22 31.42 -46.34 13.01
N GLY A 23 32.41 -45.90 13.78
CA GLY A 23 33.80 -46.36 13.75
C GLY A 23 34.74 -45.46 14.55
N GLU A 24 35.83 -46.00 15.09
CA GLU A 24 36.83 -45.22 15.83
C GLU A 24 37.81 -44.53 14.86
N TYR A 25 37.38 -43.41 14.27
CA TYR A 25 38.24 -42.57 13.45
C TYR A 25 38.76 -41.38 14.26
N LYS A 26 40.04 -41.42 14.61
CA LYS A 26 40.72 -40.35 15.38
C LYS A 26 41.59 -39.51 14.46
N PHE A 27 41.63 -38.20 14.70
CA PHE A 27 42.59 -37.30 14.07
C PHE A 27 43.25 -36.40 15.12
N PHE A 28 44.48 -35.96 14.82
CA PHE A 28 45.19 -35.03 15.69
C PHE A 28 44.74 -33.60 15.42
N TRP A 29 44.00 -33.00 16.37
CA TRP A 29 43.61 -31.60 16.31
C TRP A 29 44.65 -30.73 17.02
N THR A 30 45.35 -29.89 16.25
CA THR A 30 46.27 -28.88 16.79
C THR A 30 45.56 -27.53 16.94
N ALA A 31 45.52 -26.98 18.15
CA ALA A 31 45.04 -25.62 18.42
C ALA A 31 46.10 -24.83 19.19
N ARG A 32 46.09 -23.49 19.09
CA ARG A 32 46.92 -22.61 19.91
C ARG A 32 46.05 -22.00 21.01
N LEU A 33 46.43 -22.18 22.28
CA LEU A 33 45.74 -21.55 23.40
C LEU A 33 45.81 -20.03 23.28
N ALA A 34 44.70 -19.33 23.56
CA ALA A 34 44.59 -17.89 23.32
C ALA A 34 45.45 -17.03 24.26
N PHE A 35 45.85 -17.56 25.42
CA PHE A 35 46.62 -16.80 26.42
C PHE A 35 48.12 -17.14 26.42
N SER A 36 48.48 -18.43 26.35
CA SER A 36 49.87 -18.88 26.43
C SER A 36 50.55 -19.09 25.08
N TYR A 37 49.81 -18.99 23.96
CA TYR A 37 50.28 -19.29 22.59
C TYR A 37 50.94 -20.66 22.41
N THR A 38 50.84 -21.54 23.40
CA THR A 38 51.38 -22.89 23.36
C THR A 38 50.52 -23.75 22.41
N PRO A 39 51.16 -24.57 21.55
CA PRO A 39 50.43 -25.53 20.75
C PRO A 39 49.90 -26.65 21.66
N SER A 40 48.58 -26.80 21.71
CA SER A 40 47.90 -27.94 22.33
C SER A 40 47.46 -28.92 21.24
N ARG A 41 47.85 -30.19 21.40
CA ARG A 41 47.54 -31.29 20.48
C ARG A 41 46.65 -32.27 21.22
N ALA A 42 45.43 -32.43 20.75
CA ALA A 42 44.47 -33.38 21.29
C ALA A 42 44.08 -34.40 20.22
N GLU A 43 43.89 -35.65 20.62
CA GLU A 43 43.21 -36.65 19.79
C GLU A 43 41.72 -36.36 19.84
N ALA A 44 41.15 -36.02 18.69
CA ALA A 44 39.73 -35.72 18.55
C ALA A 44 39.07 -36.72 17.60
N ASP A 45 37.81 -37.05 17.89
CA ASP A 45 37.03 -37.98 17.07
C ASP A 45 36.51 -37.25 15.82
N VAL A 46 36.64 -37.88 14.64
CA VAL A 46 36.17 -37.30 13.36
C VAL A 46 34.65 -37.04 13.39
N ASP A 47 33.92 -37.82 14.18
CA ASP A 47 32.47 -37.69 14.39
C ASP A 47 32.04 -36.28 14.82
N ILE A 48 32.91 -35.57 15.54
CA ILE A 48 32.65 -34.21 15.99
C ILE A 48 32.59 -33.23 14.81
N ILE A 49 33.56 -33.29 13.90
CA ILE A 49 33.56 -32.44 12.71
C ILE A 49 32.36 -32.78 11.82
N LEU A 50 32.03 -34.07 11.71
CA LEU A 50 30.88 -34.55 10.94
C LEU A 50 29.52 -34.20 11.58
N SER A 51 29.50 -33.90 12.88
CA SER A 51 28.28 -33.51 13.60
C SER A 51 27.82 -32.07 13.34
N ILE A 52 28.75 -31.14 13.09
CA ILE A 52 28.45 -29.73 12.79
C ILE A 52 27.61 -29.57 11.50
N PRO A 53 27.97 -30.18 10.35
CA PRO A 53 27.18 -30.07 9.13
C PRO A 53 25.81 -30.76 9.22
N MET A 54 25.50 -31.54 10.27
CA MET A 54 24.13 -32.05 10.46
C MET A 54 23.11 -30.92 10.70
N PHE A 55 23.52 -29.77 11.26
CA PHE A 55 22.62 -28.61 11.37
C PHE A 55 22.22 -28.02 10.03
N LEU A 56 22.95 -28.32 8.95
CA LEU A 56 22.54 -27.89 7.61
C LEU A 56 21.14 -28.43 7.28
N ARG A 57 20.76 -29.60 7.81
CA ARG A 57 19.42 -30.20 7.64
C ARG A 57 18.27 -29.34 8.18
N LEU A 58 18.53 -28.29 8.98
CA LEU A 58 17.51 -27.35 9.46
C LEU A 58 16.75 -26.64 8.31
N TYR A 59 17.30 -26.57 7.09
CA TYR A 59 16.55 -26.05 5.94
C TYR A 59 15.27 -26.85 5.66
N LEU A 60 15.23 -28.14 6.02
CA LEU A 60 14.05 -28.99 5.87
C LEU A 60 12.89 -28.52 6.76
N ILE A 61 13.19 -28.03 7.96
CA ILE A 61 12.18 -27.47 8.87
C ILE A 61 11.55 -26.24 8.21
N ALA A 62 12.37 -25.35 7.63
CA ALA A 62 11.86 -24.20 6.88
C ALA A 62 10.98 -24.67 5.72
N ARG A 63 11.39 -25.69 4.95
CA ARG A 63 10.60 -26.27 3.85
C ARG A 63 9.24 -26.82 4.33
N VAL A 64 9.21 -27.55 5.44
CA VAL A 64 7.98 -28.10 6.03
C VAL A 64 7.07 -26.99 6.57
N MET A 65 7.63 -25.98 7.23
CA MET A 65 6.88 -24.82 7.70
C MET A 65 6.18 -24.10 6.53
N LEU A 66 6.88 -23.95 5.40
CA LEU A 66 6.32 -23.37 4.18
C LEU A 66 5.21 -24.25 3.58
N LEU A 67 5.41 -25.56 3.54
CA LEU A 67 4.46 -26.51 2.96
C LEU A 67 3.18 -26.66 3.80
N HIS A 68 3.26 -26.54 5.13
CA HIS A 68 2.13 -26.75 6.02
C HIS A 68 1.43 -25.44 6.44
N SER A 69 1.97 -24.28 6.06
CA SER A 69 1.36 -23.00 6.37
C SER A 69 0.09 -22.80 5.55
N LYS A 70 -1.07 -22.89 6.22
CA LYS A 70 -2.41 -22.70 5.64
C LYS A 70 -2.55 -21.40 4.85
N LEU A 71 -1.80 -20.35 5.23
CA LEU A 71 -1.81 -19.06 4.53
C LEU A 71 -1.33 -19.16 3.06
N PHE A 72 -0.38 -20.04 2.77
CA PHE A 72 0.25 -20.17 1.44
C PHE A 72 -0.24 -21.39 0.64
N THR A 73 -0.88 -22.35 1.31
CA THR A 73 -1.47 -23.52 0.66
C THR A 73 -2.94 -23.38 0.32
N ASP A 74 -3.62 -22.36 0.85
CA ASP A 74 -5.03 -22.13 0.57
C ASP A 74 -5.30 -21.87 -0.93
N ALA A 75 -6.43 -22.40 -1.42
CA ALA A 75 -6.81 -22.28 -2.81
C ALA A 75 -7.08 -20.82 -3.20
N SER A 76 -7.63 -20.03 -2.27
CA SER A 76 -7.91 -18.60 -2.50
C SER A 76 -6.62 -17.80 -2.70
N SER A 77 -5.62 -18.00 -1.85
CA SER A 77 -4.35 -17.30 -1.96
C SER A 77 -3.61 -17.71 -3.22
N ARG A 78 -3.61 -19.00 -3.59
CA ARG A 78 -3.05 -19.48 -4.87
C ARG A 78 -3.72 -18.89 -6.10
N SER A 79 -5.05 -18.78 -6.08
CA SER A 79 -5.81 -18.14 -7.16
C SER A 79 -5.42 -16.67 -7.33
N ILE A 80 -5.36 -15.90 -6.24
CA ILE A 80 -4.93 -14.50 -6.25
C ILE A 80 -3.49 -14.36 -6.73
N GLY A 81 -2.61 -15.28 -6.31
CA GLY A 81 -1.22 -15.32 -6.77
C GLY A 81 -1.09 -15.57 -8.28
N ALA A 82 -1.87 -16.50 -8.82
CA ALA A 82 -1.90 -16.78 -10.25
C ALA A 82 -2.41 -15.58 -11.07
N LEU A 83 -3.46 -14.89 -10.61
CA LEU A 83 -3.99 -13.68 -11.24
C LEU A 83 -2.93 -12.55 -11.29
N ASN A 84 -2.11 -12.42 -10.25
CA ASN A 84 -1.03 -11.44 -10.18
C ASN A 84 0.30 -11.94 -10.78
N LYS A 85 0.34 -13.15 -11.35
CA LYS A 85 1.56 -13.81 -11.85
C LYS A 85 2.68 -13.90 -10.79
N ILE A 86 2.30 -14.04 -9.52
CA ILE A 86 3.23 -14.17 -8.40
C ILE A 86 3.48 -15.65 -8.13
N ASN A 87 4.73 -16.07 -8.24
CA ASN A 87 5.15 -17.41 -7.82
C ASN A 87 5.35 -17.45 -6.30
N PHE A 88 4.72 -18.42 -5.63
CA PHE A 88 4.89 -18.68 -4.20
C PHE A 88 6.30 -19.24 -3.92
N ASN A 89 7.28 -18.34 -3.84
CA ASN A 89 8.67 -18.69 -3.55
C ASN A 89 8.98 -18.57 -2.05
N THR A 90 10.00 -19.28 -1.57
CA THR A 90 10.45 -19.23 -0.17
C THR A 90 10.80 -17.81 0.28
N ARG A 91 11.39 -17.02 -0.62
CA ARG A 91 11.71 -15.58 -0.40
C ARG A 91 10.46 -14.73 -0.17
N PHE A 92 9.38 -15.00 -0.91
CA PHE A 92 8.11 -14.29 -0.73
C PHE A 92 7.53 -14.61 0.65
N VAL A 93 7.54 -15.88 1.03
CA VAL A 93 7.01 -16.30 2.34
C VAL A 93 7.82 -15.71 3.49
N MET A 94 9.15 -15.74 3.42
CA MET A 94 9.99 -15.14 4.46
C MET A 94 9.72 -13.64 4.61
N LYS A 95 9.52 -12.93 3.49
CA LYS A 95 9.14 -11.50 3.49
C LYS A 95 7.76 -11.29 4.13
N THR A 96 6.78 -12.13 3.82
CA THR A 96 5.43 -12.07 4.41
C THR A 96 5.47 -12.33 5.90
N LEU A 97 6.21 -13.34 6.35
CA LEU A 97 6.36 -13.69 7.76
C LEU A 97 7.02 -12.54 8.56
N MET A 98 8.07 -11.93 7.99
CA MET A 98 8.71 -10.72 8.54
C MET A 98 7.81 -9.47 8.52
N THR A 99 6.71 -9.48 7.78
CA THR A 99 5.75 -8.37 7.74
C THR A 99 4.64 -8.55 8.78
N ILE A 100 4.13 -9.77 8.94
CA ILE A 100 3.01 -10.08 9.84
C ILE A 100 3.44 -10.00 11.31
N CYS A 101 4.44 -10.80 11.71
CA CYS A 101 4.90 -10.92 13.10
C CYS A 101 6.42 -10.87 13.20
N PRO A 102 7.05 -9.73 12.82
CA PRO A 102 8.51 -9.61 12.77
C PRO A 102 9.19 -9.93 14.10
N GLY A 103 8.61 -9.49 15.22
CA GLY A 103 9.19 -9.68 16.56
C GLY A 103 9.29 -11.15 16.95
N THR A 104 8.19 -11.91 16.81
CA THR A 104 8.17 -13.34 17.13
C THR A 104 9.14 -14.12 16.26
N VAL A 105 9.22 -13.79 14.97
CA VAL A 105 10.08 -14.49 14.01
C VAL A 105 11.55 -14.23 14.29
N LEU A 106 11.93 -12.97 14.53
CA LEU A 106 13.29 -12.60 14.91
C LEU A 106 13.69 -13.20 16.27
N LEU A 107 12.77 -13.24 17.23
CA LEU A 107 13.02 -13.85 18.54
C LEU A 107 13.27 -15.35 18.42
N VAL A 108 12.39 -16.10 17.74
CA VAL A 108 12.55 -17.55 17.54
C VAL A 108 13.85 -17.84 16.78
N PHE A 109 14.13 -17.08 15.73
CA PHE A 109 15.37 -17.20 14.97
C PHE A 109 16.60 -16.96 15.85
N SER A 110 16.61 -15.89 16.65
CA SER A 110 17.75 -15.54 17.51
C SER A 110 18.01 -16.59 18.59
N ILE A 111 16.96 -17.06 19.28
CA ILE A 111 17.08 -18.11 20.30
C ILE A 111 17.58 -19.42 19.69
N SER A 112 17.05 -19.81 18.53
CA SER A 112 17.50 -21.02 17.84
C SER A 112 18.98 -20.96 17.46
N LEU A 113 19.43 -19.81 16.93
CA LEU A 113 20.84 -19.59 16.61
C LEU A 113 21.73 -19.61 17.84
N TRP A 114 21.28 -19.04 18.97
CA TRP A 114 22.04 -19.07 20.21
C TRP A 114 22.29 -20.50 20.69
N ILE A 115 21.25 -21.33 20.68
CA ILE A 115 21.35 -22.73 21.11
C ILE A 115 22.29 -23.52 20.18
N ILE A 116 22.13 -23.37 18.86
CA ILE A 116 22.95 -24.07 17.87
C ILE A 116 24.42 -23.62 17.95
N ALA A 117 24.67 -22.31 18.01
CA ALA A 117 26.02 -21.77 18.11
C ALA A 117 26.69 -22.15 19.43
N ALA A 118 25.96 -22.12 20.55
CA ALA A 118 26.50 -22.52 21.86
C ALA A 118 26.87 -24.00 21.89
N TRP A 119 26.01 -24.86 21.33
CA TRP A 119 26.32 -26.28 21.19
C TRP A 119 27.53 -26.50 20.28
N THR A 120 27.63 -25.77 19.15
CA THR A 120 28.74 -25.91 18.19
C THR A 120 30.07 -25.46 18.80
N VAL A 121 30.10 -24.33 19.52
CA VAL A 121 31.32 -23.87 20.23
C VAL A 121 31.72 -24.87 21.31
N ARG A 122 30.77 -25.37 22.10
CA ARG A 122 31.04 -26.39 23.12
C ARG A 122 31.72 -27.62 22.51
N VAL A 123 31.18 -28.10 21.39
CA VAL A 123 31.72 -29.27 20.68
C VAL A 123 33.12 -28.98 20.14
N CYS A 124 33.37 -27.79 19.62
CA CYS A 124 34.67 -27.40 19.09
C CYS A 124 35.74 -27.16 20.16
N GLU A 125 35.40 -26.67 21.34
CA GLU A 125 36.36 -26.38 22.42
C GLU A 125 36.54 -27.56 23.41
N ARG A 126 35.71 -28.61 23.33
CA ARG A 126 35.68 -29.74 24.28
C ARG A 126 37.04 -30.41 24.55
N TYR A 127 37.93 -30.47 23.56
CA TYR A 127 39.19 -31.21 23.64
C TYR A 127 40.40 -30.32 23.96
N HIS A 128 40.25 -28.99 23.91
CA HIS A 128 41.35 -28.04 24.10
C HIS A 128 41.17 -27.13 25.31
N ASP A 129 40.04 -27.22 26.00
CA ASP A 129 39.77 -26.49 27.25
C ASP A 129 40.26 -27.30 28.45
N GLN A 130 41.37 -26.87 29.08
CA GLN A 130 41.90 -27.52 30.30
C GLN A 130 41.15 -27.12 31.58
N GLN A 131 40.33 -26.06 31.54
CA GLN A 131 39.69 -25.46 32.71
C GLN A 131 38.17 -25.73 32.77
N ASP A 132 37.61 -26.44 31.79
CA ASP A 132 36.18 -26.78 31.64
C ASP A 132 35.19 -25.60 31.69
N VAL A 133 35.66 -24.36 31.48
CA VAL A 133 34.81 -23.17 31.57
C VAL A 133 34.02 -22.95 30.27
N THR A 134 34.68 -23.13 29.11
CA THR A 134 34.06 -23.05 27.78
C THR A 134 33.44 -24.39 27.34
N SER A 135 33.87 -25.52 27.94
CA SER A 135 33.26 -26.83 27.72
C SER A 135 31.87 -26.96 28.38
N ASN A 136 31.57 -26.15 29.40
CA ASN A 136 30.26 -26.08 30.04
C ASN A 136 29.20 -25.39 29.15
N PHE A 137 27.98 -25.94 29.11
CA PHE A 137 26.91 -25.41 28.24
C PHE A 137 26.51 -23.99 28.61
N LEU A 138 26.48 -23.67 29.90
CA LEU A 138 26.21 -22.31 30.40
C LEU A 138 27.33 -21.32 30.01
N GLY A 139 28.59 -21.75 30.03
CA GLY A 139 29.72 -20.94 29.59
C GLY A 139 29.70 -20.67 28.09
N ALA A 140 29.38 -21.68 27.28
CA ALA A 140 29.20 -21.51 25.84
C ALA A 140 27.99 -20.61 25.50
N MET A 141 26.88 -20.75 26.22
CA MET A 141 25.71 -19.86 26.09
C MET A 141 26.06 -18.41 26.44
N TRP A 142 26.83 -18.19 27.51
CA TRP A 142 27.33 -16.87 27.90
C TRP A 142 28.19 -16.26 26.78
N LEU A 143 29.22 -16.98 26.32
CA LEU A 143 30.12 -16.55 25.25
C LEU A 143 29.37 -16.19 23.95
N ILE A 144 28.42 -17.03 23.53
CA ILE A 144 27.62 -16.77 22.32
C ILE A 144 26.70 -15.57 22.50
N SER A 145 26.07 -15.40 23.66
CA SER A 145 25.20 -14.26 23.93
C SER A 145 25.97 -12.94 23.87
N ILE A 146 27.12 -12.83 24.53
CA ILE A 146 27.94 -11.61 24.51
C ILE A 146 28.53 -11.32 23.12
N THR A 147 28.84 -12.37 22.35
CA THR A 147 29.35 -12.25 20.97
C THR A 147 28.24 -11.81 20.03
N PHE A 148 27.04 -12.37 20.15
CA PHE A 148 25.88 -12.02 19.33
C PHE A 148 25.43 -10.58 19.56
N LEU A 149 25.44 -10.10 20.81
CA LEU A 149 25.18 -8.71 21.15
C LEU A 149 26.35 -7.76 20.81
N SER A 150 27.46 -8.29 20.30
CA SER A 150 28.67 -7.52 19.99
C SER A 150 29.24 -6.74 21.19
N ILE A 151 29.14 -7.32 22.40
CA ILE A 151 29.69 -6.73 23.65
C ILE A 151 31.16 -7.14 23.81
N GLY A 152 31.43 -8.45 23.81
CA GLY A 152 32.78 -9.01 23.86
C GLY A 152 33.63 -8.60 25.07
N TYR A 153 33.23 -8.98 26.29
CA TYR A 153 33.96 -8.65 27.52
C TYR A 153 35.41 -9.20 27.55
N GLY A 154 35.68 -10.32 26.88
CA GLY A 154 37.00 -10.94 26.81
C GLY A 154 37.37 -11.80 28.02
N ASP A 155 36.41 -12.07 28.90
CA ASP A 155 36.49 -12.99 30.03
C ASP A 155 36.59 -14.46 29.58
N MET A 156 35.96 -14.79 28.45
CA MET A 156 36.03 -16.11 27.80
C MET A 156 36.29 -15.92 26.30
N VAL A 157 37.21 -16.71 25.73
CA VAL A 157 37.61 -16.62 24.31
C VAL A 157 37.85 -18.02 23.73
N PRO A 158 37.33 -18.34 22.53
CA PRO A 158 37.58 -19.64 21.91
C PRO A 158 39.07 -19.82 21.57
N HIS A 159 39.60 -21.01 21.83
CA HIS A 159 40.98 -21.34 21.53
C HIS A 159 41.12 -22.01 20.16
N THR A 160 40.15 -22.84 19.77
CA THR A 160 40.18 -23.56 18.49
C THR A 160 39.82 -22.67 17.29
N TYR A 161 40.34 -23.01 16.11
CA TYR A 161 39.97 -22.35 14.86
C TYR A 161 38.48 -22.53 14.53
N CYS A 162 37.89 -23.67 14.89
CA CYS A 162 36.45 -23.88 14.75
C CYS A 162 35.66 -22.90 15.63
N GLY A 163 35.94 -22.84 16.93
CA GLY A 163 35.25 -21.94 17.86
C GLY A 163 35.36 -20.48 17.45
N LYS A 164 36.56 -20.04 17.01
CA LYS A 164 36.77 -18.70 16.43
C LYS A 164 35.92 -18.45 15.20
N GLY A 165 35.81 -19.43 14.31
CA GLY A 165 34.94 -19.35 13.13
C GLY A 165 33.45 -19.21 13.50
N VAL A 166 32.98 -19.98 14.48
CA VAL A 166 31.60 -19.91 14.98
C VAL A 166 31.32 -18.56 15.64
N CYS A 167 32.24 -18.03 16.46
CA CYS A 167 32.11 -16.70 17.05
C CYS A 167 32.07 -15.60 15.99
N LEU A 168 32.89 -15.68 14.94
CA LEU A 168 32.85 -14.72 13.83
C LEU A 168 31.50 -14.75 13.10
N LEU A 169 31.01 -15.94 12.75
CA LEU A 169 29.70 -16.10 12.11
C LEU A 169 28.57 -15.60 13.00
N THR A 170 28.64 -15.89 14.31
CA THR A 170 27.68 -15.42 15.31
C THR A 170 27.66 -13.89 15.38
N GLY A 171 28.82 -13.22 15.35
CA GLY A 171 28.91 -11.76 15.31
C GLY A 171 28.28 -11.15 14.06
N ILE A 172 28.57 -11.72 12.88
CA ILE A 172 27.96 -11.27 11.61
C ILE A 172 26.43 -11.43 11.64
N MET A 173 25.95 -12.59 12.10
CA MET A 173 24.52 -12.86 12.23
C MET A 173 23.84 -11.95 13.27
N GLY A 174 24.51 -11.70 14.39
CA GLY A 174 24.07 -10.78 15.43
C GLY A 174 23.88 -9.35 14.91
N ALA A 175 24.88 -8.82 14.19
CA ALA A 175 24.78 -7.52 13.53
C ALA A 175 23.64 -7.45 12.50
N GLY A 176 23.42 -8.53 11.74
CA GLY A 176 22.27 -8.63 10.83
C GLY A 176 20.93 -8.61 11.57
N CYS A 177 20.82 -9.33 12.68
CA CYS A 177 19.61 -9.36 13.50
C CYS A 177 19.33 -8.00 14.16
N THR A 178 20.34 -7.32 14.71
CA THR A 178 20.17 -5.99 15.31
C THR A 178 19.70 -4.97 14.27
N ALA A 179 20.27 -4.98 13.05
CA ALA A 179 19.81 -4.14 11.95
C ALA A 179 18.34 -4.39 11.57
N LEU A 180 17.92 -5.66 11.52
CA LEU A 180 16.52 -6.03 11.27
C LEU A 180 15.59 -5.56 12.39
N VAL A 181 15.99 -5.70 13.66
CA VAL A 181 15.20 -5.21 14.80
C VAL A 181 15.01 -3.71 14.72
N VAL A 182 16.06 -2.92 14.43
CA VAL A 182 15.95 -1.46 14.26
C VAL A 182 14.97 -1.12 13.14
N ALA A 183 15.06 -1.79 11.99
CA ALA A 183 14.14 -1.57 10.87
C ALA A 183 12.69 -1.91 11.22
N VAL A 184 12.46 -2.96 12.01
CA VAL A 184 11.13 -3.35 12.49
C VAL A 184 10.57 -2.32 13.47
N VAL A 185 11.39 -1.89 14.44
CA VAL A 185 11.00 -0.89 15.44
C VAL A 185 10.65 0.43 14.75
N ALA A 186 11.45 0.88 13.79
CA ALA A 186 11.16 2.08 13.01
C ALA A 186 9.76 2.03 12.35
N ARG A 187 9.44 0.93 11.65
CA ARG A 187 8.12 0.75 11.02
C ARG A 187 6.97 0.66 12.03
N LYS A 188 7.19 0.10 13.21
CA LYS A 188 6.16 -0.01 14.26
C LYS A 188 5.96 1.29 15.03
N LEU A 189 6.94 2.20 15.02
CA LEU A 189 6.83 3.54 15.59
C LEU A 189 6.22 4.55 14.60
N GLU A 190 6.14 4.22 13.32
CA GLU A 190 5.42 5.04 12.34
C GLU A 190 3.92 5.06 12.67
N LEU A 191 3.40 6.26 12.93
CA LEU A 191 1.98 6.48 13.19
C LEU A 191 1.14 6.04 11.98
N THR A 192 0.08 5.29 12.25
CA THR A 192 -0.90 4.92 11.22
C THR A 192 -1.58 6.16 10.64
N LYS A 193 -2.21 6.03 9.45
CA LYS A 193 -2.95 7.14 8.82
C LYS A 193 -4.02 7.73 9.77
N ALA A 194 -4.71 6.87 10.52
CA ALA A 194 -5.74 7.28 11.48
C ALA A 194 -5.13 8.00 12.70
N GLU A 195 -4.09 7.45 13.31
CA GLU A 195 -3.39 8.11 14.44
C GLU A 195 -2.78 9.44 14.01
N LYS A 196 -2.20 9.51 12.81
CA LYS A 196 -1.67 10.75 12.24
C LYS A 196 -2.77 11.80 12.04
N HIS A 197 -3.97 11.39 11.63
CA HIS A 197 -5.11 12.30 11.51
C HIS A 197 -5.54 12.84 12.88
N VAL A 198 -5.65 11.97 13.90
CA VAL A 198 -5.95 12.37 15.29
C VAL A 198 -4.86 13.30 15.84
N HIS A 199 -3.58 12.97 15.61
CA HIS A 199 -2.45 13.80 16.02
C HIS A 199 -2.50 15.19 15.36
N ASN A 200 -2.80 15.26 14.06
CA ASN A 200 -2.93 16.52 13.36
C ASN A 200 -4.09 17.38 13.91
N PHE A 201 -5.25 16.76 14.16
CA PHE A 201 -6.40 17.44 14.76
C PHE A 201 -6.09 17.97 16.18
N MET A 202 -5.42 17.15 17.00
CA MET A 202 -4.98 17.56 18.34
C MET A 202 -4.05 18.77 18.27
N MET A 203 -3.10 18.75 17.34
CA MET A 203 -2.14 19.83 17.15
C MET A 203 -2.80 21.13 16.67
N ASP A 204 -3.75 21.06 15.73
CA ASP A 204 -4.51 22.24 15.27
C ASP A 204 -5.38 22.84 16.39
N THR A 205 -6.02 21.99 17.19
CA THR A 205 -6.77 22.43 18.37
C THR A 205 -5.87 23.16 19.37
N GLN A 206 -4.67 22.65 19.63
CA GLN A 206 -3.71 23.29 20.52
C GLN A 206 -3.20 24.63 19.96
N LEU A 207 -2.87 24.71 18.67
CA LEU A 207 -2.43 25.96 18.06
C LEU A 207 -3.53 27.01 18.07
N THR A 208 -4.77 26.63 17.77
CA THR A 208 -5.92 27.54 17.84
C THR A 208 -6.07 28.14 19.24
N LYS A 209 -5.89 27.33 20.30
CA LYS A 209 -5.87 27.82 21.70
C LYS A 209 -4.71 28.80 21.94
N ARG A 210 -3.50 28.46 21.48
CA ARG A 210 -2.32 29.34 21.60
C ARG A 210 -2.51 30.68 20.87
N ILE A 211 -3.12 30.69 19.68
CA ILE A 211 -3.43 31.90 18.91
C ILE A 211 -4.40 32.79 19.69
N LYS A 212 -5.48 32.21 20.21
CA LYS A 212 -6.46 32.96 21.02
C LYS A 212 -5.81 33.60 22.25
N ASN A 213 -4.96 32.86 22.96
CA ASN A 213 -4.22 33.38 24.13
C ASN A 213 -3.23 34.48 23.74
N ALA A 214 -2.46 34.29 22.67
CA ALA A 214 -1.52 35.30 22.19
C ALA A 214 -2.24 36.57 21.73
N ALA A 215 -3.35 36.44 21.00
CA ALA A 215 -4.19 37.57 20.58
C ALA A 215 -4.78 38.32 21.77
N ALA A 216 -5.26 37.61 22.81
CA ALA A 216 -5.73 38.22 24.05
C ALA A 216 -4.62 39.01 24.75
N ASN A 217 -3.39 38.49 24.79
CA ASN A 217 -2.24 39.21 25.34
C ASN A 217 -1.87 40.45 24.52
N VAL A 218 -1.93 40.37 23.18
CA VAL A 218 -1.73 41.54 22.31
C VAL A 218 -2.73 42.63 22.65
N LEU A 219 -4.03 42.32 22.69
CA LEU A 219 -5.09 43.26 23.06
C LEU A 219 -4.88 43.84 24.46
N ARG A 220 -4.54 43.00 25.44
CA ARG A 220 -4.28 43.41 26.82
C ARG A 220 -3.14 44.43 26.90
N GLU A 221 -2.00 44.13 26.29
CA GLU A 221 -0.85 45.04 26.34
C GLU A 221 -1.10 46.30 25.52
N THR A 222 -1.80 46.24 24.37
CA THR A 222 -2.21 47.43 23.61
C THR A 222 -3.07 48.37 24.46
N TRP A 223 -4.08 47.82 25.17
CA TRP A 223 -4.93 48.60 26.07
C TRP A 223 -4.12 49.22 27.22
N LEU A 224 -3.23 48.45 27.85
CA LEU A 224 -2.40 48.95 28.96
C LEU A 224 -1.43 50.04 28.51
N ILE A 225 -0.87 49.95 27.30
CA ILE A 225 -0.07 51.02 26.69
C ILE A 225 -0.95 52.27 26.51
N TYR A 226 -2.11 52.13 25.89
CA TYR A 226 -3.03 53.26 25.66
C TYR A 226 -3.44 53.94 26.98
N LYS A 227 -3.81 53.15 28.00
CA LYS A 227 -4.15 53.64 29.33
C LYS A 227 -3.02 54.45 29.97
N HIS A 228 -1.78 53.93 29.94
CA HIS A 228 -0.62 54.57 30.55
C HIS A 228 -0.04 55.74 29.74
N THR A 229 -0.41 55.88 28.47
CA THR A 229 0.05 56.98 27.60
C THR A 229 -0.99 58.09 27.42
N LYS A 230 -2.29 57.78 27.42
CA LYS A 230 -3.36 58.73 27.06
C LYS A 230 -4.40 58.99 28.15
N LEU A 231 -4.73 58.01 29.00
CA LEU A 231 -5.79 58.19 30.02
C LEU A 231 -5.27 58.72 31.37
N LEU A 232 -4.00 58.53 31.70
CA LEU A 232 -3.43 58.94 32.97
C LEU A 232 -2.87 60.36 32.92
N LYS A 233 -3.23 61.19 33.91
CA LYS A 233 -2.82 62.59 34.04
C LYS A 233 -1.31 62.78 34.21
N LYS A 234 -0.60 61.77 34.73
CA LYS A 234 0.88 61.69 34.80
C LYS A 234 1.36 60.43 34.09
N ILE A 235 2.27 60.59 33.13
CA ILE A 235 2.82 59.49 32.32
C ILE A 235 3.99 58.84 33.07
N ASP A 236 3.92 57.52 33.27
CA ASP A 236 5.00 56.72 33.85
C ASP A 236 5.76 55.96 32.75
N HIS A 237 6.90 56.52 32.32
CA HIS A 237 7.71 55.96 31.24
C HIS A 237 8.29 54.57 31.56
N ALA A 238 8.44 54.19 32.83
CA ALA A 238 8.95 52.86 33.19
C ALA A 238 7.88 51.79 32.94
N LYS A 239 6.63 52.05 33.34
CA LYS A 239 5.49 51.14 33.08
C LYS A 239 5.17 51.03 31.60
N VAL A 240 5.21 52.13 30.85
CA VAL A 240 4.99 52.12 29.40
C VAL A 240 6.03 51.23 28.70
N ARG A 241 7.34 51.38 29.01
CA ARG A 241 8.39 50.52 28.44
C ARG A 241 8.20 49.05 28.78
N LYS A 242 7.73 48.73 29.99
CA LYS A 242 7.41 47.36 30.40
C LYS A 242 6.29 46.75 29.55
N HIS A 243 5.19 47.49 29.35
CA HIS A 243 4.07 47.04 28.52
C HIS A 243 4.43 46.98 27.04
N GLN A 244 5.25 47.91 26.53
CA GLN A 244 5.77 47.86 25.15
C GLN A 244 6.61 46.60 24.89
N ARG A 245 7.50 46.21 25.81
CA ARG A 245 8.27 44.95 25.68
C ARG A 245 7.35 43.74 25.65
N LYS A 246 6.36 43.68 26.54
CA LYS A 246 5.37 42.58 26.59
C LYS A 246 4.49 42.54 25.35
N PHE A 247 4.09 43.70 24.83
CA PHE A 247 3.35 43.81 23.58
C PHE A 247 4.17 43.26 22.41
N LEU A 248 5.43 43.66 22.29
CA LEU A 248 6.31 43.15 21.23
C LEU A 248 6.50 41.63 21.34
N GLN A 249 6.70 41.12 22.55
CA GLN A 249 6.77 39.67 22.81
C GLN A 249 5.47 38.96 22.41
N ALA A 250 4.30 39.50 22.75
CA ALA A 250 3.00 38.93 22.37
C ALA A 250 2.78 38.94 20.85
N ILE A 251 3.21 40.00 20.15
CA ILE A 251 3.17 40.08 18.68
C ILE A 251 4.10 39.05 18.04
N HIS A 252 5.32 38.89 18.56
CA HIS A 252 6.25 37.87 18.07
C HIS A 252 5.71 36.46 18.28
N GLN A 253 5.15 36.17 19.47
CA GLN A 253 4.51 34.89 19.77
C GLN A 253 3.29 34.64 18.86
N LEU A 254 2.45 35.64 18.62
CA LEU A 254 1.31 35.49 17.70
C LEU A 254 1.77 35.17 16.28
N ARG A 255 2.82 35.85 15.79
CA ARG A 255 3.40 35.60 14.47
C ARG A 255 4.00 34.19 14.37
N SER A 256 4.74 33.75 15.38
CA SER A 256 5.37 32.42 15.37
C SER A 256 4.32 31.31 15.39
N VAL A 257 3.29 31.41 16.24
CA VAL A 257 2.21 30.41 16.32
C VAL A 257 1.37 30.42 15.03
N LYS A 258 1.11 31.59 14.43
CA LYS A 258 0.42 31.68 13.14
C LYS A 258 1.24 31.05 12.00
N MET A 259 2.56 31.17 12.03
CA MET A 259 3.44 30.52 11.06
C MET A 259 3.45 28.99 11.25
N GLU A 260 3.47 28.50 12.49
CA GLU A 260 3.30 27.06 12.79
C GLU A 260 1.97 26.52 12.28
N GLN A 261 0.87 27.26 12.48
CA GLN A 261 -0.46 26.84 12.00
C GLN A 261 -0.50 26.72 10.46
N ARG A 262 0.10 27.66 9.74
CA ARG A 262 0.21 27.57 8.28
C ARG A 262 0.95 26.32 7.83
N LYS A 263 2.10 26.02 8.44
CA LYS A 263 2.87 24.81 8.12
C LYS A 263 2.06 23.53 8.29
N LEU A 264 1.23 23.44 9.34
CA LEU A 264 0.34 22.29 9.55
C LEU A 264 -0.80 22.23 8.54
N SER A 265 -1.41 23.38 8.23
CA SER A 265 -2.44 23.46 7.21
C SER A 265 -1.91 23.02 5.85
N ASP A 266 -0.69 23.45 5.48
CA ASP A 266 -0.05 23.07 4.22
C ASP A 266 0.20 21.55 4.17
N GLN A 267 0.68 20.96 5.27
CA GLN A 267 0.85 19.50 5.37
C GLN A 267 -0.49 18.75 5.27
N ALA A 268 -1.56 19.26 5.89
CA ALA A 268 -2.88 18.65 5.82
C ALA A 268 -3.47 18.72 4.40
N ASN A 269 -3.27 19.84 3.70
CA ASN A 269 -3.75 20.06 2.35
C ASN A 269 -3.16 19.03 1.38
N THR A 270 -1.85 18.73 1.44
CA THR A 270 -1.24 17.75 0.53
C THR A 270 -1.90 16.36 0.52
N LEU A 271 -2.38 15.86 1.67
CA LEU A 271 -3.06 14.57 1.76
C LEU A 271 -4.52 14.66 1.25
N VAL A 272 -5.18 15.77 1.54
CA VAL A 272 -6.57 16.03 1.13
C VAL A 272 -6.64 16.32 -0.37
N ASP A 273 -5.63 16.96 -0.95
CA ASP A 273 -5.56 17.32 -2.36
C ASP A 273 -5.57 16.07 -3.26
N LEU A 274 -4.94 14.96 -2.83
CA LEU A 274 -5.02 13.69 -3.56
C LEU A 274 -6.45 13.13 -3.63
N SER A 275 -7.18 13.18 -2.50
CA SER A 275 -8.58 12.74 -2.46
C SER A 275 -9.51 13.67 -3.22
N LYS A 276 -9.29 14.98 -3.13
CA LYS A 276 -10.06 15.97 -3.90
C LYS A 276 -9.82 15.82 -5.40
N MET A 277 -8.57 15.56 -5.81
CA MET A 277 -8.24 15.29 -7.21
C MET A 277 -8.98 14.07 -7.75
N GLN A 278 -9.12 12.99 -6.96
CA GLN A 278 -9.93 11.83 -7.35
C GLN A 278 -11.40 12.21 -7.54
N ASN A 279 -12.00 12.95 -6.59
CA ASN A 279 -13.41 13.35 -6.71
C ASN A 279 -13.63 14.26 -7.93
N VAL A 280 -12.77 15.27 -8.12
CA VAL A 280 -12.84 16.17 -9.29
C VAL A 280 -12.67 15.37 -10.58
N MET A 281 -11.79 14.37 -10.61
CA MET A 281 -11.60 13.49 -11.77
C MET A 281 -12.85 12.65 -12.05
N TYR A 282 -13.51 12.11 -11.03
CA TYR A 282 -14.79 11.40 -11.19
C TYR A 282 -15.88 12.30 -11.75
N ASP A 283 -16.01 13.52 -11.23
CA ASP A 283 -17.00 14.49 -11.73
C ASP A 283 -16.73 14.85 -13.21
N LEU A 284 -15.46 15.10 -13.56
CA LEU A 284 -15.03 15.37 -14.94
C LEU A 284 -15.31 14.20 -15.89
N ILE A 285 -15.04 12.96 -15.46
CA ILE A 285 -15.31 11.76 -16.27
C ILE A 285 -16.81 11.61 -16.51
N THR A 286 -17.63 11.88 -15.49
CA THR A 286 -19.08 11.81 -15.58
C THR A 286 -19.60 12.87 -16.57
N GLU A 287 -19.12 14.12 -16.46
CA GLU A 287 -19.47 15.17 -17.42
C GLU A 287 -19.01 14.84 -18.85
N LEU A 288 -17.85 14.20 -19.00
CA LEU A 288 -17.35 13.72 -20.29
C LEU A 288 -18.25 12.65 -20.90
N ASN A 289 -18.72 11.71 -20.07
CA ASN A 289 -19.62 10.65 -20.49
C ASN A 289 -20.98 11.22 -20.93
N ASP A 290 -21.55 12.14 -20.16
CA ASP A 290 -22.81 12.81 -20.50
C ASP A 290 -22.70 13.56 -21.84
N ARG A 291 -21.59 14.27 -22.06
CA ARG A 291 -21.33 14.91 -23.37
C ARG A 291 -21.15 13.89 -24.49
N SER A 292 -20.53 12.74 -24.22
CA SER A 292 -20.37 11.67 -25.20
C SER A 292 -21.73 11.11 -25.62
N GLU A 293 -22.63 10.86 -24.65
CA GLU A 293 -24.00 10.41 -24.94
C GLU A 293 -24.79 11.43 -25.75
N ASP A 294 -24.65 12.72 -25.44
CA ASP A 294 -25.33 13.76 -26.20
C ASP A 294 -24.78 13.90 -27.63
N LEU A 295 -23.47 13.72 -27.83
CA LEU A 295 -22.87 13.64 -29.15
C LEU A 295 -23.36 12.42 -29.92
N GLU A 296 -23.48 11.25 -29.29
CA GLU A 296 -24.05 10.05 -29.91
C GLU A 296 -25.52 10.26 -30.31
N LYS A 297 -26.33 10.94 -29.49
CA LYS A 297 -27.71 11.33 -29.85
C LYS A 297 -27.75 12.27 -31.05
N GLN A 298 -26.81 13.22 -31.14
CA GLN A 298 -26.74 14.11 -32.30
C GLN A 298 -26.33 13.36 -33.57
N ILE A 299 -25.38 12.43 -33.48
CA ILE A 299 -24.93 11.60 -34.61
C ILE A 299 -26.06 10.71 -35.10
N SER A 300 -26.76 10.01 -34.20
CA SER A 300 -27.93 9.20 -34.56
C SER A 300 -29.08 10.05 -35.12
N GLY A 301 -29.29 11.25 -34.59
CA GLY A 301 -30.20 12.24 -35.18
C GLY A 301 -29.81 12.66 -36.60
N LEU A 302 -28.51 12.82 -36.88
CA LEU A 302 -28.02 13.10 -38.24
C LEU A 302 -28.17 11.89 -39.16
N GLU A 303 -27.87 10.69 -38.68
CA GLU A 303 -28.01 9.44 -39.43
C GLU A 303 -29.47 9.23 -39.88
N SER A 304 -30.43 9.39 -38.98
CA SER A 304 -31.86 9.29 -39.32
C SER A 304 -32.32 10.34 -40.36
N LYS A 305 -31.82 11.58 -40.28
CA LYS A 305 -32.08 12.60 -41.31
C LYS A 305 -31.48 12.21 -42.66
N LEU A 306 -30.30 11.60 -42.66
CA LEU A 306 -29.61 11.14 -43.85
C LEU A 306 -30.34 9.96 -44.50
N GLU A 307 -30.87 9.03 -43.69
CA GLU A 307 -31.76 7.96 -44.15
C GLU A 307 -33.06 8.50 -44.76
N GLN A 308 -33.70 9.48 -44.13
CA GLN A 308 -34.90 10.14 -44.68
C GLN A 308 -34.61 10.84 -46.01
N LEU A 309 -33.45 11.50 -46.12
CA LEU A 309 -33.02 12.13 -47.37
C LEU A 309 -32.79 11.08 -48.46
N SER A 310 -32.12 9.98 -48.13
CA SER A 310 -31.89 8.84 -49.03
C SER A 310 -33.22 8.22 -49.51
N ALA A 311 -34.16 7.97 -48.60
CA ALA A 311 -35.48 7.44 -48.93
C ALA A 311 -36.27 8.40 -49.83
N SER A 312 -36.23 9.70 -49.55
CA SER A 312 -36.86 10.73 -50.38
C SER A 312 -36.26 10.74 -51.78
N PHE A 313 -34.93 10.66 -51.89
CA PHE A 313 -34.22 10.62 -53.17
C PHE A 313 -34.55 9.37 -53.98
N ASN A 314 -34.70 8.21 -53.33
CA ASN A 314 -35.11 6.96 -53.98
C ASN A 314 -36.58 6.97 -54.42
N SER A 315 -37.46 7.71 -53.74
CA SER A 315 -38.88 7.84 -54.11
C SER A 315 -39.14 8.83 -55.24
N LEU A 316 -38.21 9.78 -55.45
CA LEU A 316 -38.32 10.88 -56.41
C LEU A 316 -38.47 10.42 -57.87
N PRO A 317 -37.71 9.42 -58.37
CA PRO A 317 -37.91 8.86 -59.71
C PRO A 317 -39.29 8.24 -59.91
N LEU A 318 -39.85 7.61 -58.87
CA LEU A 318 -41.16 6.97 -58.93
C LEU A 318 -42.28 8.02 -59.06
N LEU A 319 -42.19 9.08 -58.26
CA LEU A 319 -43.11 10.21 -58.32
C LEU A 319 -43.00 10.97 -59.65
N MET A 320 -41.81 11.14 -60.21
CA MET A 320 -41.63 11.71 -61.54
C MET A 320 -42.29 10.83 -62.62
N ALA A 321 -42.13 9.50 -62.54
CA ALA A 321 -42.74 8.58 -63.48
C ALA A 321 -44.28 8.60 -63.41
N ASP A 322 -44.85 8.67 -62.20
CA ASP A 322 -46.30 8.79 -62.01
C ASP A 322 -46.84 10.13 -62.49
N MET A 323 -46.09 11.23 -62.31
CA MET A 323 -46.49 12.54 -62.83
C MET A 323 -46.45 12.58 -64.36
N LEU A 324 -45.44 11.97 -64.98
CA LEU A 324 -45.37 11.77 -66.42
C LEU A 324 -46.56 10.95 -66.93
N ARG A 325 -46.91 9.85 -66.24
CA ARG A 325 -48.09 9.04 -66.58
C ARG A 325 -49.40 9.81 -66.44
N GLN A 326 -49.59 10.56 -65.36
CA GLN A 326 -50.78 11.40 -65.18
C GLN A 326 -50.89 12.48 -66.24
N GLN A 327 -49.77 13.12 -66.60
CA GLN A 327 -49.76 14.11 -67.67
C GLN A 327 -50.10 13.48 -69.02
N GLN A 328 -49.58 12.28 -69.29
CA GLN A 328 -49.88 11.52 -70.50
C GLN A 328 -51.36 11.09 -70.54
N GLN A 329 -51.94 10.68 -69.41
CA GLN A 329 -53.37 10.36 -69.29
C GLN A 329 -54.26 11.60 -69.48
N ARG A 330 -53.90 12.75 -68.88
CA ARG A 330 -54.63 14.02 -69.08
C ARG A 330 -54.60 14.49 -70.53
N LEU A 331 -53.49 14.27 -71.22
CA LEU A 331 -53.35 14.58 -72.64
C LEU A 331 -54.24 13.64 -73.47
N LEU A 332 -54.34 12.37 -73.09
CA LEU A 332 -55.23 11.38 -73.69
C LEU A 332 -56.72 11.72 -73.48
N THR A 333 -57.11 12.14 -72.27
CA THR A 333 -58.50 12.57 -71.99
C THR A 333 -58.84 13.87 -72.72
N ALA A 334 -57.92 14.83 -72.81
CA ALA A 334 -58.13 16.05 -73.59
C ALA A 334 -58.28 15.76 -75.09
N VAL A 335 -57.53 14.77 -75.62
CA VAL A 335 -57.69 14.30 -77.01
C VAL A 335 -59.01 13.56 -77.22
N LEU A 336 -59.51 12.84 -76.21
CA LEU A 336 -60.83 12.18 -76.24
C LEU A 336 -61.98 13.18 -76.15
N GLU A 337 -61.89 14.21 -75.30
CA GLU A 337 -62.86 15.32 -75.25
C GLU A 337 -62.89 16.13 -76.54
N ALA A 338 -61.75 16.30 -77.22
CA ALA A 338 -61.68 16.94 -78.53
C ALA A 338 -62.39 16.16 -79.65
N ARG A 339 -62.85 14.92 -79.40
CA ARG A 339 -63.40 13.99 -80.42
C ARG A 339 -64.89 13.65 -80.29
N GLY A 340 -65.68 14.28 -79.39
CA GLY A 340 -67.10 13.93 -79.21
C GLY A 340 -68.06 15.08 -78.82
N VAL A 341 -69.20 15.16 -79.51
CA VAL A 341 -70.22 16.23 -79.57
C VAL A 341 -71.31 16.13 -78.47
N GLY A 342 -71.71 17.27 -77.86
CA GLY A 342 -73.13 17.63 -77.60
C GLY A 342 -73.74 17.72 -76.17
N VAL A 343 -73.93 18.97 -75.68
CA VAL A 343 -75.09 19.57 -74.92
C VAL A 343 -75.41 19.09 -73.46
N PRO A 344 -76.12 19.85 -72.57
CA PRO A 344 -75.69 21.03 -71.76
C PRO A 344 -75.93 20.92 -70.22
N VAL A 345 -75.28 21.85 -69.48
CA VAL A 345 -75.71 22.63 -68.28
C VAL A 345 -76.42 21.95 -67.09
N GLY A 346 -75.81 22.12 -65.90
CA GLY A 346 -76.47 22.08 -64.58
C GLY A 346 -75.50 22.28 -63.40
N THR A 347 -75.41 23.50 -62.86
CA THR A 347 -74.84 23.87 -61.54
C THR A 347 -75.85 23.54 -60.40
N PRO A 348 -75.60 23.80 -59.09
CA PRO A 348 -74.38 23.89 -58.25
C PRO A 348 -74.54 23.16 -56.86
N GLN A 349 -73.56 23.38 -55.94
CA GLN A 349 -73.66 23.46 -54.46
C GLN A 349 -72.96 22.38 -53.58
N THR A 350 -71.92 22.87 -52.89
CA THR A 350 -71.49 22.72 -51.47
C THR A 350 -72.59 22.40 -50.43
N PRO A 351 -72.32 22.24 -49.10
CA PRO A 351 -71.19 21.70 -48.29
C PRO A 351 -71.68 20.91 -47.01
N LEU A 352 -70.85 20.87 -45.94
CA LEU A 352 -71.08 20.54 -44.50
C LEU A 352 -70.93 19.07 -44.09
N SER A 353 -70.65 18.69 -42.84
CA SER A 353 -69.93 19.20 -41.65
C SER A 353 -70.26 18.19 -40.52
N GLU A 354 -69.45 18.19 -39.47
CA GLU A 354 -69.72 17.67 -38.11
C GLU A 354 -69.55 16.16 -37.80
N SER A 355 -68.41 15.83 -37.18
CA SER A 355 -68.22 15.49 -35.74
C SER A 355 -69.08 14.38 -35.07
N PRO A 356 -68.82 13.99 -33.79
CA PRO A 356 -67.61 13.43 -33.14
C PRO A 356 -67.99 12.24 -32.20
N ILE A 357 -67.16 11.98 -31.16
CA ILE A 357 -67.35 11.22 -29.88
C ILE A 357 -66.11 10.30 -29.71
N GLY A 358 -65.22 10.37 -28.71
CA GLY A 358 -65.30 10.83 -27.32
C GLY A 358 -65.46 9.62 -26.39
N VAL A 359 -64.52 9.35 -25.47
CA VAL A 359 -64.72 8.97 -24.04
C VAL A 359 -63.34 8.78 -23.36
N SER A 360 -63.33 9.20 -22.10
CA SER A 360 -62.28 9.56 -21.15
C SER A 360 -62.10 8.53 -20.01
N SER A 361 -60.99 8.61 -19.25
CA SER A 361 -60.92 8.57 -17.75
C SER A 361 -59.45 8.42 -17.28
N THR A 362 -58.76 9.42 -16.68
CA THR A 362 -58.63 9.79 -15.22
C THR A 362 -58.12 8.65 -14.31
N SER A 363 -57.23 8.75 -13.31
CA SER A 363 -56.46 9.80 -12.61
C SER A 363 -55.73 9.15 -11.40
N PHE A 364 -54.54 9.61 -10.98
CA PHE A 364 -54.14 10.06 -9.60
C PHE A 364 -52.61 9.96 -9.30
N PRO A 365 -52.04 10.78 -8.38
CA PRO A 365 -50.59 10.91 -8.12
C PRO A 365 -50.11 10.72 -6.64
N THR A 366 -48.76 10.71 -6.48
CA THR A 366 -47.87 11.05 -5.30
C THR A 366 -47.61 10.01 -4.14
N PRO A 367 -46.73 10.26 -3.12
CA PRO A 367 -45.29 9.88 -3.05
C PRO A 367 -44.81 9.20 -1.71
N TYR A 368 -43.47 9.03 -1.53
CA TYR A 368 -42.63 8.81 -0.29
C TYR A 368 -41.97 7.43 0.02
N THR A 369 -40.62 7.47 0.09
CA THR A 369 -39.61 6.88 1.04
C THR A 369 -39.70 5.45 1.62
N SER A 370 -38.58 4.70 1.52
CA SER A 370 -37.68 4.25 2.64
C SER A 370 -37.08 2.82 2.50
N SER A 371 -35.75 2.74 2.69
CA SER A 371 -34.90 1.71 3.34
C SER A 371 -35.25 0.20 3.35
N SER A 372 -34.28 -0.65 2.93
CA SER A 372 -33.65 -1.77 3.69
C SER A 372 -32.73 -2.55 2.72
N SER A 373 -31.42 -2.65 2.96
CA SER A 373 -30.74 -3.70 3.75
C SER A 373 -30.85 -5.11 3.15
N CYS A 374 -29.81 -5.52 2.43
CA CYS A 374 -29.13 -6.82 2.55
C CYS A 374 -27.70 -6.68 2.03
#